data_AF-A0A9R0SA28-F1
#
_entry.id   AF-A0A9R0SA28-F1
#
_cell.length_a   1.000
_cell.length_b   1.000
_cell.length_c   1.000
_cell.angle_alpha   90.00
_cell.angle_beta   90.00
_cell.angle_gamma   90.00
#
_symmetry.space_group_name_H-M   'P 1'
#
loop_
_entity.id
_entity.type
_entity.pdbx_description
1 polymer ?
#
loop_
_entity_poly.entity_id
_entity_poly.type
_entity_poly.pdbx_seq_one_letter_code
_entity_poly.pdbx_strand_id
1 'polypeptide(L)'
;MSLCQIHTNQPPTEPNPRAPTETKTLDPSRLLPAPGTSLSATATATAAMSAGWRTLLLRIGDRCPEYGGTADHKEHIEICYNVLSREYEHSKDDIFEFLLQCAEQLPHKIPFFGVLIGLINLENEDFAKGVVDATQANLQDALHTENRDRIRILLRFLCGLVSYVVVLG
;
A
#
# COMPACT_ATOMS: atom_id res chain seq x y z
N MET A 1 38.23 -26.90 24.56
CA MET A 1 39.40 -26.95 25.47
C MET A 1 40.53 -26.15 24.84
N SER A 2 40.90 -25.00 25.40
CA SER A 2 42.28 -24.65 25.77
C SER A 2 42.28 -23.26 26.42
N LEU A 3 42.77 -23.22 27.66
CA LEU A 3 43.10 -22.04 28.45
C LEU A 3 44.45 -21.45 28.00
N CYS A 4 44.65 -20.14 28.21
CA CYS A 4 45.82 -19.52 28.91
C CYS A 4 45.80 -17.98 28.71
N GLN A 5 45.53 -17.20 29.78
CA GLN A 5 46.49 -16.45 30.65
C GLN A 5 46.74 -15.01 30.11
N ILE A 6 46.25 -13.91 30.70
CA ILE A 6 46.41 -13.27 32.03
C ILE A 6 47.85 -12.78 32.34
N HIS A 7 48.02 -11.45 32.46
CA HIS A 7 48.90 -10.70 33.39
C HIS A 7 48.57 -9.19 33.24
N THR A 8 47.79 -8.50 34.09
CA THR A 8 47.95 -7.98 35.48
C THR A 8 48.80 -6.70 35.66
N ASN A 9 48.21 -5.77 36.45
CA ASN A 9 48.79 -4.81 37.41
C ASN A 9 49.32 -3.45 36.91
N GLN A 10 49.15 -2.28 37.55
CA GLN A 10 48.23 -1.69 38.56
C GLN A 10 48.65 -0.16 38.70
N PRO A 11 48.22 0.69 39.69
CA PRO A 11 47.66 2.05 39.50
C PRO A 11 48.60 3.16 40.10
N PRO A 12 48.16 4.24 40.80
CA PRO A 12 47.16 5.30 40.57
C PRO A 12 47.80 6.74 40.53
N THR A 13 47.04 7.78 40.18
CA THR A 13 47.37 9.16 40.60
C THR A 13 46.13 10.04 40.78
N GLU A 14 45.93 10.51 42.00
CA GLU A 14 45.08 11.62 42.48
C GLU A 14 45.99 12.58 43.28
N PRO A 15 45.60 13.78 43.75
CA PRO A 15 44.39 14.61 43.49
C PRO A 15 44.65 16.15 43.32
N ASN A 16 43.55 16.91 43.18
CA ASN A 16 43.25 18.25 43.79
C ASN A 16 43.50 19.55 42.96
N PRO A 17 42.93 20.75 43.27
CA PRO A 17 41.66 21.18 43.94
C PRO A 17 40.80 22.25 43.19
N ARG A 18 39.51 22.37 43.57
CA ARG A 18 38.60 23.57 43.71
C ARG A 18 38.51 24.62 42.58
N ALA A 19 37.39 25.28 42.22
CA ALA A 19 35.93 25.38 42.48
C ALA A 19 35.46 26.58 41.56
N PRO A 20 34.21 27.11 41.51
CA PRO A 20 32.92 26.67 42.06
C PRO A 20 31.75 26.59 41.03
N THR A 21 30.72 25.85 41.43
CA THR A 21 29.27 26.15 41.34
C THR A 21 28.67 26.83 40.10
N GLU A 22 27.85 26.09 39.34
CA GLU A 22 26.52 26.55 38.90
C GLU A 22 25.67 25.35 38.44
N THR A 23 24.86 24.83 39.36
CA THR A 23 23.82 23.85 39.08
C THR A 23 22.65 24.57 38.40
N LYS A 24 22.64 24.61 37.06
CA LYS A 24 21.42 24.91 36.31
C LYS A 24 20.57 23.64 36.24
N THR A 25 19.62 23.55 37.16
CA THR A 25 18.44 22.70 37.04
C THR A 25 17.79 22.97 35.68
N LEU A 26 17.94 22.04 34.73
CA LEU A 26 17.14 22.09 33.50
C LEU A 26 15.70 21.76 33.90
N ASP A 27 14.84 22.77 33.81
CA ASP A 27 13.39 22.64 33.92
C ASP A 27 12.86 21.69 32.83
N PRO A 28 12.25 20.53 33.18
CA PRO A 28 11.69 19.59 32.21
C PRO A 28 10.46 20.14 31.46
N SER A 29 10.00 21.35 31.79
CA SER A 29 8.70 21.88 31.34
C SER A 29 8.76 22.70 30.05
N ARG A 30 9.90 22.75 29.34
CA ARG A 30 10.06 23.52 28.09
C ARG A 30 10.26 22.72 26.80
N LEU A 31 10.02 21.41 26.82
CA LEU A 31 9.75 20.64 25.60
C LEU A 31 8.32 20.11 25.62
N LEU A 32 7.36 21.00 25.44
CA LEU A 32 6.05 20.63 24.93
C LEU A 32 5.98 21.08 23.48
N PRO A 33 5.91 20.16 22.49
CA PRO A 33 5.48 20.55 21.16
C PRO A 33 4.05 21.09 21.26
N ALA A 34 3.79 22.21 20.61
CA ALA A 34 2.46 22.83 20.54
C ALA A 34 1.42 21.79 20.07
N PRO A 35 0.23 21.73 20.69
CA PRO A 35 -0.84 20.90 20.19
C PRO A 35 -1.45 21.59 18.96
N GLY A 36 -1.43 20.93 17.80
CA GLY A 36 -2.30 21.36 16.70
C GLY A 36 -1.77 21.34 15.27
N THR A 37 -0.64 20.72 14.95
CA THR A 37 -0.24 20.57 13.54
C THR A 37 -0.11 19.10 13.16
N SER A 38 -0.96 18.68 12.22
CA SER A 38 -1.11 17.33 11.69
C SER A 38 0.19 16.80 11.05
N LEU A 39 1.04 16.16 11.84
CA LEU A 39 2.15 15.33 11.34
C LEU A 39 1.66 14.13 10.49
N SER A 40 0.35 13.87 10.46
CA SER A 40 -0.26 12.78 9.70
C SER A 40 -0.28 13.02 8.18
N ALA A 41 -0.49 14.25 7.70
CA ALA A 41 -0.74 14.48 6.28
C ALA A 41 0.52 14.36 5.41
N THR A 42 1.65 14.90 5.87
CA THR A 42 2.89 14.97 5.10
C THR A 42 3.61 13.61 5.01
N ALA A 43 3.54 12.80 6.06
CA ALA A 43 4.08 11.43 6.05
C ALA A 43 3.23 10.49 5.17
N THR A 44 1.91 10.66 5.19
CA THR A 44 0.95 9.87 4.40
C THR A 44 1.12 10.08 2.90
N ALA A 45 1.26 11.34 2.47
CA ALA A 45 1.57 11.65 1.08
C ALA A 45 2.87 10.97 0.63
N THR A 46 3.91 11.01 1.46
CA THR A 46 5.24 10.45 1.12
C THR A 46 5.23 8.92 0.99
N ALA A 47 4.46 8.20 1.82
CA ALA A 47 4.34 6.75 1.73
C ALA A 47 3.56 6.31 0.47
N ALA A 48 2.43 6.97 0.17
CA ALA A 48 1.68 6.76 -1.07
C ALA A 48 2.51 7.14 -2.32
N MET A 49 3.32 8.21 -2.24
CA MET A 49 4.24 8.63 -3.32
C MET A 49 5.35 7.61 -3.61
N SER A 50 5.63 6.69 -2.68
CA SER A 50 6.65 5.64 -2.85
C SER A 50 6.08 4.27 -3.26
N ALA A 51 4.79 4.04 -3.05
CA ALA A 51 4.14 2.78 -3.37
C ALA A 51 3.71 2.77 -4.85
N GLY A 52 4.29 1.86 -5.64
CA GLY A 52 3.85 1.64 -7.01
C GLY A 52 2.40 1.17 -7.10
N TRP A 53 1.76 1.38 -8.25
CA TRP A 53 0.36 1.04 -8.51
C TRP A 53 0.02 -0.43 -8.16
N ARG A 54 0.94 -1.37 -8.37
CA ARG A 54 0.78 -2.79 -8.00
C ARG A 54 0.57 -2.97 -6.51
N THR A 55 1.39 -2.29 -5.68
CA THR A 55 1.28 -2.39 -4.23
C THR A 55 -0.02 -1.77 -3.75
N LEU A 56 -0.40 -0.60 -4.28
CA LEU A 56 -1.67 0.04 -3.93
C LEU A 56 -2.85 -0.88 -4.27
N LEU A 57 -2.91 -1.38 -5.50
CA LEU A 57 -4.01 -2.24 -5.95
C LEU A 57 -4.12 -3.53 -5.11
N LEU A 58 -3.00 -4.19 -4.79
CA LEU A 58 -2.99 -5.39 -3.96
C LEU A 58 -3.50 -5.11 -2.53
N ARG A 59 -3.13 -3.95 -1.97
CA ARG A 59 -3.36 -3.59 -0.58
C ARG A 59 -4.66 -2.83 -0.35
N ILE A 60 -5.43 -2.52 -1.40
CA ILE A 60 -6.67 -1.75 -1.26
C ILE A 60 -7.62 -2.36 -0.22
N GLY A 61 -8.22 -1.49 0.61
CA GLY A 61 -9.04 -1.90 1.75
C GLY A 61 -8.29 -2.43 2.98
N ASP A 62 -6.97 -2.66 2.91
CA ASP A 62 -6.18 -3.02 4.10
C ASP A 62 -5.73 -1.77 4.84
N ARG A 63 -5.79 -1.78 6.17
CA ARG A 63 -5.11 -0.75 6.98
C ARG A 63 -3.59 -0.94 6.84
N CYS A 64 -2.94 -0.11 6.03
CA CYS A 64 -1.50 -0.21 5.79
C CYS A 64 -0.83 1.15 5.53
N PRO A 65 0.51 1.25 5.65
CA PRO A 65 1.24 2.50 5.49
C PRO A 65 1.08 3.16 4.12
N GLU A 66 0.86 2.37 3.06
CA GLU A 66 0.65 2.85 1.69
C GLU A 66 -0.60 3.73 1.55
N TYR A 67 -1.59 3.52 2.43
CA TYR A 67 -2.77 4.38 2.58
C TYR A 67 -2.69 5.26 3.85
N GLY A 68 -1.49 5.56 4.35
CA GLY A 68 -1.31 6.40 5.54
C GLY A 68 -1.80 5.78 6.85
N GLY A 69 -2.07 4.47 6.87
CA GLY A 69 -2.65 3.79 8.02
C GLY A 69 -4.12 4.12 8.30
N THR A 70 -4.80 4.82 7.37
CA THR A 70 -6.24 5.04 7.44
C THR A 70 -7.01 3.72 7.28
N ALA A 71 -8.26 3.71 7.70
CA ALA A 71 -9.21 2.63 7.43
C ALA A 71 -10.39 3.12 6.57
N ASP A 72 -10.33 4.36 6.08
CA ASP A 72 -11.35 4.92 5.21
C ASP A 72 -11.19 4.34 3.79
N HIS A 73 -12.07 3.42 3.46
CA HIS A 73 -12.11 2.77 2.15
C HIS A 73 -12.32 3.76 1.00
N LYS A 74 -13.01 4.88 1.24
CA LYS A 74 -13.20 5.92 0.22
C LYS A 74 -11.86 6.57 -0.12
N GLU A 75 -11.09 6.93 0.90
CA GLU A 75 -9.75 7.49 0.76
C GLU A 75 -8.81 6.50 0.04
N HIS A 76 -8.89 5.20 0.35
CA HIS A 76 -8.09 4.18 -0.34
C HIS A 76 -8.42 4.10 -1.84
N ILE A 77 -9.71 4.15 -2.19
CA ILE A 77 -10.17 4.14 -3.58
C ILE A 77 -9.66 5.39 -4.31
N GLU A 78 -9.82 6.58 -3.73
CA GLU A 78 -9.35 7.84 -4.32
C GLU A 78 -7.83 7.84 -4.55
N ILE A 79 -7.04 7.39 -3.57
CA ILE A 79 -5.58 7.29 -3.70
C ILE A 79 -5.18 6.30 -4.81
N CYS A 80 -5.76 5.10 -4.80
CA CYS A 80 -5.42 4.07 -5.77
C CYS A 80 -5.81 4.48 -7.20
N TYR A 81 -6.99 5.07 -7.35
CA TYR A 81 -7.49 5.60 -8.62
C TYR A 81 -6.55 6.63 -9.22
N ASN A 82 -6.14 7.63 -8.44
CA ASN A 82 -5.25 8.71 -8.90
C ASN A 82 -3.90 8.21 -9.45
N VAL A 83 -3.38 7.12 -8.90
CA VAL A 83 -2.14 6.50 -9.38
C VAL A 83 -2.40 5.61 -10.59
N LEU A 84 -3.44 4.76 -10.52
CA LEU A 84 -3.74 3.78 -11.54
C LEU A 84 -4.19 4.42 -12.87
N SER A 85 -4.96 5.52 -12.82
CA SER A 85 -5.41 6.22 -14.03
C SER A 85 -4.26 6.85 -14.81
N ARG A 86 -3.24 7.38 -14.13
CA ARG A 86 -2.04 7.95 -14.76
C ARG A 86 -1.13 6.88 -15.36
N GLU A 87 -1.08 5.74 -14.70
CA GLU A 87 -0.26 4.61 -15.12
C GLU A 87 -0.85 3.87 -16.32
N TYR A 88 -2.18 3.89 -16.47
CA TYR A 88 -2.91 3.13 -17.49
C TYR A 88 -2.34 3.28 -18.91
N GLU A 89 -2.02 4.50 -19.33
CA GLU A 89 -1.48 4.78 -20.68
C GLU A 89 -0.12 4.08 -20.95
N HIS A 90 0.63 3.74 -19.89
CA HIS A 90 1.96 3.17 -19.99
C HIS A 90 1.99 1.66 -19.70
N SER A 91 1.08 1.17 -18.85
CA SER A 91 1.12 -0.19 -18.30
C SER A 91 -0.22 -0.92 -18.39
N LYS A 92 -1.02 -0.64 -19.43
CA LYS A 92 -2.38 -1.20 -19.63
C LYS A 92 -2.45 -2.73 -19.47
N ASP A 93 -1.67 -3.48 -20.25
CA ASP A 93 -1.74 -4.94 -20.27
C ASP A 93 -1.32 -5.53 -18.92
N ASP A 94 -0.26 -4.96 -18.34
CA ASP A 94 0.25 -5.27 -17.00
C ASP A 94 -0.80 -5.05 -15.90
N ILE A 95 -1.55 -3.94 -15.99
CA ILE A 95 -2.62 -3.61 -15.05
C ILE A 95 -3.75 -4.63 -15.15
N PHE A 96 -4.14 -5.01 -16.36
CA PHE A 96 -5.22 -5.97 -16.58
C PHE A 96 -4.84 -7.36 -16.07
N GLU A 97 -3.63 -7.83 -16.39
CA GLU A 97 -3.13 -9.10 -15.89
C GLU A 97 -3.10 -9.11 -14.36
N PHE A 98 -2.57 -8.04 -13.75
CA PHE A 98 -2.45 -7.96 -12.30
C PHE A 98 -3.81 -7.81 -11.60
N LEU A 99 -4.77 -7.10 -12.19
CA LEU A 99 -6.16 -7.03 -11.70
C LEU A 99 -6.80 -8.42 -11.66
N LEU A 100 -6.61 -9.22 -12.71
CA LEU A 100 -7.14 -10.58 -12.79
C LEU A 100 -6.48 -11.49 -11.75
N GLN A 101 -5.16 -11.42 -11.60
CA GLN A 101 -4.43 -12.15 -10.56
C GLN A 101 -4.93 -11.76 -9.16
N CYS A 102 -5.15 -10.47 -8.91
CA CYS A 102 -5.72 -9.99 -7.66
C CYS A 102 -7.15 -10.49 -7.44
N ALA A 103 -8.00 -10.49 -8.47
CA ALA A 103 -9.36 -11.01 -8.37
C ALA A 103 -9.38 -12.52 -8.05
N GLU A 104 -8.41 -13.26 -8.57
CA GLU A 104 -8.21 -14.69 -8.30
C GLU A 104 -7.78 -14.96 -6.87
N GLN A 105 -6.76 -14.26 -6.40
CA GLN A 105 -6.22 -14.52 -5.07
C GLN A 105 -7.00 -13.83 -3.95
N LEU A 106 -7.70 -12.73 -4.26
CA LEU A 106 -8.38 -11.87 -3.29
C LEU A 106 -9.86 -11.63 -3.66
N PRO A 107 -10.73 -12.66 -3.72
CA PRO A 107 -12.12 -12.50 -4.17
C PRO A 107 -12.95 -11.53 -3.30
N HIS A 108 -12.58 -11.35 -2.04
CA HIS A 108 -13.23 -10.41 -1.11
C HIS A 108 -12.91 -8.94 -1.42
N LYS A 109 -11.87 -8.67 -2.22
CA LYS A 109 -11.50 -7.33 -2.68
C LYS A 109 -12.09 -6.95 -4.05
N ILE A 110 -12.74 -7.90 -4.74
CA ILE A 110 -13.41 -7.66 -6.04
C ILE A 110 -14.28 -6.38 -6.04
N PRO A 111 -15.05 -6.04 -4.98
CA PRO A 111 -15.81 -4.79 -4.97
C PRO A 111 -14.96 -3.53 -5.14
N PHE A 112 -13.74 -3.49 -4.58
CA PHE A 112 -12.82 -2.36 -4.76
C PHE A 112 -12.33 -2.26 -6.20
N PHE A 113 -11.94 -3.39 -6.79
CA PHE A 113 -11.50 -3.45 -8.19
C PHE A 113 -12.61 -2.99 -9.12
N GLY A 114 -13.84 -3.43 -8.86
CA GLY A 114 -15.03 -3.02 -9.59
C GLY A 114 -15.24 -1.50 -9.60
N VAL A 115 -15.17 -0.87 -8.43
CA VAL A 115 -15.31 0.60 -8.31
C VAL A 115 -14.17 1.31 -9.04
N LEU A 116 -12.92 0.87 -8.88
CA LEU A 116 -11.78 1.46 -9.60
C LEU A 116 -11.95 1.38 -11.12
N ILE A 117 -12.37 0.23 -11.63
CA ILE A 117 -12.62 0.03 -13.07
C ILE A 117 -13.71 0.99 -13.56
N GLY A 118 -14.82 1.12 -12.80
CA GLY A 118 -15.88 2.08 -13.13
C GLY A 118 -15.41 3.52 -13.14
N LEU A 119 -14.63 3.94 -12.13
CA LEU A 119 -14.08 5.29 -12.05
C LEU A 119 -13.10 5.60 -13.18
N ILE A 120 -12.23 4.66 -13.56
CA ILE A 120 -11.31 4.86 -14.68
C ILE A 120 -12.07 4.86 -16.01
N ASN A 121 -13.12 4.04 -16.12
CA ASN A 121 -13.95 3.99 -17.32
C ASN A 121 -14.69 5.31 -17.60
N LEU A 122 -15.04 6.08 -16.56
CA LEU A 122 -15.61 7.42 -16.71
C LEU A 122 -14.64 8.40 -17.40
N GLU A 123 -13.34 8.22 -17.22
CA GLU A 123 -12.31 9.03 -17.89
C GLU A 123 -11.88 8.43 -19.23
N ASN A 124 -11.95 7.11 -19.37
CA ASN A 124 -11.51 6.37 -20.55
C ASN A 124 -12.45 5.18 -20.83
N GLU A 125 -13.40 5.38 -21.75
CA GLU A 125 -14.45 4.38 -22.06
C GLU A 125 -13.92 3.04 -22.60
N ASP A 126 -12.69 3.02 -23.12
CA ASP A 126 -12.03 1.80 -23.60
C ASP A 126 -11.39 0.98 -22.48
N PHE A 127 -11.30 1.54 -21.25
CA PHE A 127 -10.68 0.86 -20.12
C PHE A 127 -11.47 -0.38 -19.71
N ALA A 128 -12.76 -0.24 -19.43
CA ALA A 128 -13.57 -1.39 -19.01
C ALA A 128 -13.69 -2.42 -20.12
N LYS A 129 -13.78 -1.97 -21.38
CA LYS A 129 -13.75 -2.86 -22.55
C LYS A 129 -12.47 -3.70 -22.56
N GLY A 130 -11.31 -3.08 -22.37
CA GLY A 130 -10.03 -3.80 -22.29
C GLY A 130 -9.98 -4.83 -21.16
N VAL A 131 -10.51 -4.48 -19.98
CA VAL A 131 -10.60 -5.43 -18.85
C VAL A 131 -11.52 -6.60 -19.20
N VAL A 132 -12.67 -6.35 -19.83
CA VAL A 132 -13.61 -7.41 -20.24
C VAL A 132 -12.99 -8.32 -21.30
N ASP A 133 -12.32 -7.75 -22.31
CA ASP A 133 -11.65 -8.51 -23.37
C ASP A 133 -10.54 -9.40 -22.78
N ALA A 134 -9.71 -8.87 -21.88
CA ALA A 134 -8.69 -9.64 -21.18
C ALA A 134 -9.32 -10.76 -20.32
N THR A 135 -10.39 -10.45 -19.59
CA THR A 135 -11.11 -11.44 -18.76
C THR A 135 -11.70 -12.56 -19.62
N GLN A 136 -12.28 -12.22 -20.78
CA GLN A 136 -12.83 -13.19 -21.72
C GLN A 136 -11.74 -14.10 -22.29
N ALA A 137 -10.60 -13.54 -22.72
CA ALA A 137 -9.48 -14.33 -23.22
C ALA A 137 -8.97 -15.31 -22.15
N ASN A 138 -8.82 -14.85 -20.91
CA ASN A 138 -8.43 -15.69 -19.78
C ASN A 138 -9.48 -16.78 -19.45
N LEU A 139 -10.77 -16.47 -19.63
CA LEU A 139 -11.85 -17.44 -19.40
C LEU A 139 -11.85 -18.53 -20.47
N GLN A 140 -11.61 -18.17 -21.74
CA GLN A 140 -11.48 -19.13 -22.82
C GLN A 140 -10.30 -20.08 -22.58
N ASP A 141 -9.13 -19.56 -22.18
CA ASP A 141 -7.96 -20.35 -21.80
C ASP A 141 -8.26 -21.30 -20.62
N ALA A 142 -8.93 -20.79 -19.57
CA ALA A 142 -9.32 -21.60 -18.42
C ALA A 142 -10.31 -22.72 -18.78
N LEU A 143 -11.23 -22.48 -19.73
CA LEU A 143 -12.14 -23.49 -20.26
C LEU A 143 -11.40 -24.57 -21.05
N HIS A 144 -10.44 -24.18 -21.89
CA HIS A 144 -9.63 -25.12 -22.66
C HIS A 144 -8.73 -26.00 -21.78
N THR A 145 -8.23 -25.45 -20.67
CA THR A 145 -7.38 -26.17 -19.70
C THR A 145 -8.17 -26.86 -18.58
N GLU A 146 -9.50 -26.76 -18.61
CA GLU A 146 -10.41 -27.26 -17.57
C GLU A 146 -10.10 -26.76 -16.14
N ASN A 147 -9.51 -25.57 -16.01
CA ASN A 147 -9.20 -24.96 -14.72
C ASN A 147 -10.46 -24.38 -14.05
N ARG A 148 -11.16 -25.22 -13.29
CA ARG A 148 -12.45 -24.90 -12.65
C ARG A 148 -12.40 -23.73 -11.67
N ASP A 149 -11.29 -23.59 -10.94
CA ASP A 149 -11.15 -22.52 -9.95
C ASP A 149 -11.02 -21.16 -10.65
N ARG A 150 -10.15 -21.10 -11.68
CA ARG A 150 -9.98 -19.91 -12.51
C ARG A 150 -11.28 -19.56 -13.25
N ILE A 151 -12.00 -20.53 -13.81
CA ILE A 151 -13.33 -20.32 -14.40
C ILE A 151 -14.30 -19.68 -13.40
N ARG A 152 -14.42 -20.24 -12.19
CA ARG A 152 -15.34 -19.74 -11.16
C ARG A 152 -15.02 -18.30 -10.77
N ILE A 153 -13.74 -17.99 -10.63
CA ILE A 153 -13.26 -16.65 -10.27
C ILE A 153 -13.52 -15.66 -11.39
N LEU A 154 -13.15 -15.99 -12.63
CA LEU A 154 -13.35 -15.11 -13.78
C LEU A 154 -14.83 -14.81 -14.02
N LEU A 155 -15.71 -15.80 -13.84
CA LEU A 155 -17.16 -15.59 -13.87
C LEU A 155 -17.64 -14.67 -12.75
N ARG A 156 -17.12 -14.83 -11.53
CA ARG A 156 -17.45 -13.94 -10.41
C ARG A 156 -16.99 -12.50 -10.68
N PHE A 157 -15.80 -12.35 -11.26
CA PHE A 157 -15.26 -11.05 -11.64
C PHE A 157 -16.13 -10.39 -12.72
N LEU A 158 -16.48 -11.11 -13.79
CA LEU A 158 -17.39 -10.64 -14.84
C LEU A 158 -18.76 -10.22 -14.30
N CYS A 159 -19.40 -11.03 -13.44
CA CYS A 159 -20.67 -10.65 -12.81
C CYS A 159 -20.54 -9.37 -11.98
N GLY A 160 -19.41 -9.19 -11.30
CA GLY A 160 -19.07 -7.94 -10.62
C GLY A 160 -19.03 -6.78 -11.61
N LEU A 161 -18.23 -6.89 -12.67
CA LEU A 161 -18.04 -5.83 -13.66
C LEU A 161 -19.35 -5.31 -14.26
N VAL A 162 -20.32 -6.18 -14.54
CA VAL A 162 -21.66 -5.76 -15.01
C VAL A 162 -22.32 -4.80 -14.03
N SER A 163 -22.18 -5.03 -12.72
CA SER A 163 -22.77 -4.17 -11.69
C SER A 163 -22.03 -2.84 -11.55
N TYR A 164 -20.72 -2.79 -11.78
CA TYR A 164 -19.93 -1.57 -11.57
C TYR A 164 -19.87 -0.68 -12.80
N VAL A 165 -19.80 -1.27 -14.01
CA VAL A 165 -19.81 -0.52 -15.27
C VAL A 165 -21.21 0.06 -15.56
N VAL A 166 -22.29 -0.68 -15.29
CA VAL A 166 -23.66 -0.22 -15.57
C VAL A 166 -24.17 0.79 -14.52
N VAL A 167 -23.64 0.76 -13.29
CA VAL A 167 -24.08 1.68 -12.22
C VAL A 167 -23.24 2.97 -12.18
N LEU A 168 -21.99 2.92 -12.64
CA LEU A 168 -21.07 4.06 -12.58
C LEU A 168 -20.72 4.69 -13.94
N GLY A 169 -21.07 4.06 -15.06
CA GLY A 169 -20.96 4.64 -16.42
C GLY A 169 -22.30 5.17 -16.91
#